data_AF-A0A0C2BEQ4-F1
#
_entry.id   AF-A0A0C2BEQ4-F1
#
_cell.length_a   1.000
_cell.length_b   1.000
_cell.length_c   1.000
_cell.angle_alpha   90.00
_cell.angle_beta   90.00
_cell.angle_gamma   90.00
#
_symmetry.space_group_name_H-M   'P 1'
#
loop_
_entity.id
_entity.type
_entity.pdbx_description
1 polymer ?
#
loop_
_entity_poly.entity_id
_entity_poly.type
_entity_poly.pdbx_seq_one_letter_code
_entity_poly.pdbx_strand_id
1 'polypeptide(L)'
;MTSTSTSTTTTTPAGTTNPTATAWEALVTSALLGTDRRNPPADLMTPGRQAPVALLDAAALHTVRRRAGLLPAPAAAIPGPAA
;
A
#
# COMPACT_ATOMS: atom_id res chain seq x y z
N MET A 1 -11.48 23.73 26.00
CA MET A 1 -11.85 23.22 24.66
C MET A 1 -11.62 21.72 24.67
N THR A 2 -12.65 20.93 24.97
CA THR A 2 -12.57 19.46 25.07
C THR A 2 -13.14 18.85 23.79
N SER A 3 -12.27 18.33 22.92
CA SER A 3 -12.70 17.61 21.72
C SER A 3 -12.93 16.14 22.05
N THR A 4 -14.20 15.76 22.21
CA THR A 4 -14.66 14.36 22.26
C THR A 4 -14.69 13.84 20.82
N SER A 5 -13.74 12.98 20.46
CA SER A 5 -13.76 12.30 19.16
C SER A 5 -14.36 10.91 19.32
N THR A 6 -15.65 10.77 18.98
CA THR A 6 -16.35 9.48 18.96
C THR A 6 -16.01 8.76 17.65
N SER A 7 -15.16 7.74 17.71
CA SER A 7 -14.93 6.84 16.57
C SER A 7 -15.92 5.68 16.64
N THR A 8 -16.91 5.68 15.75
CA THR A 8 -17.80 4.54 15.50
C THR A 8 -17.05 3.46 14.72
N THR A 9 -16.71 2.36 15.38
CA THR A 9 -16.21 1.14 14.71
C THR A 9 -17.38 0.32 14.20
N THR A 10 -17.61 0.36 12.89
CA THR A 10 -18.47 -0.61 12.18
C THR A 10 -17.67 -1.89 11.99
N THR A 11 -18.03 -2.95 12.72
CA THR A 11 -17.43 -4.29 12.59
C THR A 11 -18.02 -4.99 11.36
N THR A 12 -17.26 -5.01 10.26
CA THR A 12 -17.52 -5.82 9.06
C THR A 12 -17.08 -7.27 9.31
N PRO A 13 -17.83 -8.30 8.83
CA PRO A 13 -17.48 -9.70 9.04
C PRO A 13 -16.10 -10.01 8.45
N ALA A 14 -15.29 -10.73 9.24
CA ALA A 14 -13.93 -11.12 8.92
C ALA A 14 -13.89 -12.08 7.73
N GLY A 15 -13.76 -11.54 6.53
CA GLY A 15 -13.04 -12.23 5.46
C GLY A 15 -11.57 -12.37 5.87
N THR A 16 -10.91 -13.44 5.44
CA THR A 16 -9.46 -13.66 5.65
C THR A 16 -8.68 -12.47 5.10
N THR A 17 -8.45 -11.46 5.94
CA THR A 17 -7.73 -10.26 5.56
C THR A 17 -6.26 -10.60 5.59
N ASN A 18 -5.66 -10.67 4.40
CA ASN A 18 -4.22 -10.80 4.32
C ASN A 18 -3.60 -9.52 4.92
N PRO A 19 -2.79 -9.62 6.00
CA PRO A 19 -2.22 -8.44 6.64
C PRO A 19 -1.34 -7.60 5.70
N THR A 20 -0.81 -8.18 4.62
CA THR A 20 -0.09 -7.40 3.61
C THR A 20 -1.03 -6.59 2.72
N ALA A 21 -2.23 -7.11 2.41
CA ALA A 21 -3.21 -6.38 1.62
C ALA A 21 -3.75 -5.17 2.38
N THR A 22 -3.98 -5.29 3.69
CA THR A 22 -4.42 -4.17 4.52
C THR A 22 -3.35 -3.08 4.63
N ALA A 23 -2.06 -3.45 4.69
CA ALA A 23 -0.95 -2.51 4.68
C ALA A 23 -0.85 -1.72 3.36
N TRP A 24 -1.05 -2.40 2.21
CA TRP A 24 -1.06 -1.73 0.90
C TRP A 24 -2.19 -0.70 0.78
N GLU A 25 -3.41 -1.07 1.17
CA GLU A 25 -4.57 -0.16 1.13
C GLU A 25 -4.36 1.09 2.01
N ALA A 26 -3.69 0.93 3.16
CA ALA A 26 -3.34 2.06 4.02
C ALA A 26 -2.36 3.04 3.34
N LEU A 27 -1.37 2.52 2.58
CA LEU A 27 -0.44 3.35 1.81
C LEU A 27 -1.16 4.09 0.67
N VAL A 28 -2.00 3.40 -0.09
CA VAL A 28 -2.78 3.99 -1.19
C VAL A 28 -3.71 5.09 -0.67
N THR A 29 -4.39 4.85 0.44
CA THR A 29 -5.30 5.86 0.99
C THR A 29 -4.55 7.10 1.47
N SER A 30 -3.36 6.92 2.05
CA SER A 30 -2.50 8.03 2.47
C SER A 30 -1.98 8.83 1.28
N ALA A 31 -1.67 8.16 0.16
CA ALA A 31 -1.28 8.82 -1.09
C ALA A 31 -2.44 9.63 -1.70
N LEU A 32 -3.64 9.05 -1.76
CA LEU A 32 -4.83 9.71 -2.35
C LEU A 32 -5.31 10.91 -1.52
N LEU A 33 -5.23 10.83 -0.20
CA LEU A 33 -5.63 11.93 0.69
C LEU A 33 -4.51 12.94 0.93
N GLY A 34 -3.27 12.57 0.62
CA GLY A 34 -2.06 13.31 0.95
C GLY A 34 -1.58 13.01 2.37
N THR A 35 -0.26 12.91 2.56
CA THR A 35 0.36 12.55 3.84
C THR A 35 0.12 13.57 4.95
N ASP A 36 -0.16 14.82 4.58
CA ASP A 36 -0.49 15.91 5.52
C ASP A 36 -1.88 15.71 6.16
N ARG A 37 -2.86 15.28 5.35
CA ARG A 37 -4.23 15.02 5.82
C ARG A 37 -4.39 13.64 6.43
N ARG A 38 -3.60 12.67 5.98
CA ARG A 38 -3.58 11.31 6.52
C ARG A 38 -2.17 10.75 6.49
N ASN A 39 -1.54 10.70 7.66
CA ASN A 39 -0.23 10.13 7.79
C ASN A 39 -0.28 8.60 7.60
N PRO A 40 0.58 8.01 6.76
CA PRO A 40 0.72 6.57 6.65
C PRO A 40 1.15 5.91 7.98
N PRO A 41 0.88 4.61 8.18
CA PRO A 41 1.22 3.89 9.40
C PRO A 41 2.72 3.92 9.69
N ALA A 42 3.10 4.26 10.93
CA ALA A 42 4.50 4.46 11.32
C ALA A 42 5.35 3.19 11.22
N ASP A 43 4.74 2.01 11.42
CA ASP A 43 5.37 0.69 11.29
C ASP A 43 5.75 0.35 9.83
N LEU A 44 5.09 0.97 8.86
CA LEU A 44 5.38 0.81 7.44
C LEU A 44 6.41 1.83 6.92
N MET A 45 6.74 2.86 7.71
CA MET A 45 7.56 3.99 7.29
C MET A 45 9.05 3.74 7.52
N THR A 46 9.88 4.18 6.57
CA THR A 46 11.32 4.31 6.81
C THR A 46 11.59 5.46 7.79
N PRO A 47 12.23 5.21 8.95
CA PRO A 47 12.48 6.25 9.94
C PRO A 47 13.45 7.33 9.42
N GLY A 48 13.27 8.56 9.90
CA GLY A 48 14.15 9.69 9.58
C GLY A 48 13.93 10.31 8.20
N ARG A 49 12.88 9.90 7.48
CA ARG A 49 12.56 10.40 6.14
C ARG A 49 11.23 11.19 6.17
N GLN A 50 11.12 12.20 5.31
CA GLN A 50 9.88 12.97 5.15
C GLN A 50 8.72 12.05 4.77
N ALA A 51 7.51 12.29 5.30
CA ALA A 51 6.38 11.38 5.15
C ALA A 51 6.03 10.96 3.70
N PRO A 52 6.00 11.87 2.69
CA PRO A 52 5.74 11.46 1.29
C PRO A 52 6.83 10.52 0.74
N VAL A 53 8.03 10.73 1.22
CA VAL A 53 9.26 10.17 0.69
C VAL A 53 9.43 8.77 1.33
N ALA A 54 9.20 8.64 2.63
CA ALA A 54 9.05 7.36 3.32
C ALA A 54 7.89 6.51 2.76
N LEU A 55 6.78 7.11 2.31
CA LEU A 55 5.63 6.41 1.73
C LEU A 55 6.01 5.72 0.42
N LEU A 56 6.76 6.42 -0.43
CA LEU A 56 7.23 5.87 -1.71
C LEU A 56 8.18 4.68 -1.50
N ASP A 57 9.07 4.75 -0.52
CA ASP A 57 9.97 3.64 -0.20
C ASP A 57 9.19 2.40 0.27
N ALA A 58 8.21 2.62 1.15
CA ALA A 58 7.33 1.55 1.63
C ALA A 58 6.55 0.89 0.48
N ALA A 59 6.01 1.68 -0.45
CA ALA A 59 5.31 1.18 -1.63
C ALA A 59 6.23 0.39 -2.58
N ALA A 60 7.47 0.87 -2.77
CA ALA A 60 8.48 0.18 -3.57
C ALA A 60 8.81 -1.20 -2.94
N LEU A 61 9.08 -1.25 -1.64
CA LEU A 61 9.35 -2.52 -0.94
C LEU A 61 8.16 -3.47 -1.03
N HIS A 62 6.94 -2.97 -0.85
CA HIS A 62 5.73 -3.79 -0.93
C HIS A 62 5.55 -4.42 -2.31
N THR A 63 5.74 -3.63 -3.38
CA THR A 63 5.61 -4.11 -4.75
C THR A 63 6.72 -5.07 -5.15
N VAL A 64 7.96 -4.83 -4.71
CA VAL A 64 9.09 -5.75 -4.92
C VAL A 64 8.83 -7.08 -4.21
N ARG A 65 8.44 -7.07 -2.94
CA ARG A 65 8.11 -8.30 -2.19
C ARG A 65 6.99 -9.08 -2.86
N ARG A 66 5.94 -8.37 -3.31
CA ARG A 66 4.84 -8.99 -4.06
C ARG A 66 5.35 -9.64 -5.35
N ARG A 67 6.23 -8.99 -6.11
CA ARG A 67 6.78 -9.55 -7.37
C ARG A 67 7.80 -10.66 -7.15
N ALA A 68 8.65 -10.54 -6.14
CA ALA A 68 9.68 -11.51 -5.82
C ALA A 68 9.10 -12.88 -5.41
N GLY A 69 7.86 -12.89 -4.89
CA GLY A 69 7.13 -14.12 -4.58
C GLY A 69 6.33 -14.71 -5.76
N LEU A 70 6.36 -14.10 -6.95
CA LEU A 70 5.59 -14.58 -8.11
C LEU A 70 6.47 -15.38 -9.07
N LEU A 71 5.88 -16.41 -9.69
CA LEU A 71 6.50 -17.10 -10.82
C LEU A 71 6.51 -16.17 -12.05
N PRO A 72 7.57 -16.17 -12.88
CA PRO A 72 7.58 -15.46 -14.15
C PRO A 72 6.35 -15.81 -14.99
N ALA A 73 5.78 -14.81 -15.65
CA ALA A 73 4.69 -15.03 -16.59
C ALA A 73 5.19 -15.86 -17.79
N PRO A 74 4.33 -16.67 -18.42
CA PRO A 74 4.65 -17.34 -19.68
C PRO A 74 5.13 -16.33 -20.74
N ALA A 75 6.07 -16.75 -21.59
CA ALA A 75 6.54 -15.93 -22.69
C ALA A 75 5.38 -15.60 -23.66
N ALA A 76 5.34 -14.36 -24.15
CA ALA A 76 4.42 -13.97 -25.21
C ALA A 76 4.79 -14.64 -26.54
N ALA A 77 3.81 -14.83 -27.42
CA ALA A 77 4.07 -15.30 -28.79
C ALA A 77 4.96 -14.30 -29.54
N ILE A 78 5.85 -14.83 -30.37
CA ILE A 78 6.74 -14.01 -31.21
C ILE A 78 5.88 -13.21 -32.21
N PRO A 79 6.08 -11.89 -32.36
CA PRO A 79 5.37 -11.10 -33.37
C PRO A 79 5.56 -11.69 -34.77
N GLY A 80 4.49 -11.72 -35.56
CA GLY A 80 4.56 -12.12 -36.96
C GLY A 80 5.41 -11.15 -37.80
N PRO A 81 5.85 -11.56 -39.00
CA PRO A 81 6.60 -10.70 -39.91
C PRO A 81 5.82 -9.44 -40.28
N ALA A 82 6.52 -8.30 -40.40
CA ALA A 82 5.93 -7.06 -40.87
C ALA A 82 5.54 -7.19 -42.35
N ALA A 83 4.38 -6.64 -42.71
CA ALA A 83 3.88 -6.56 -44.09
C ALA A 83 4.43 -5.32 -44.80
#